data_AF-A0A2E6ZBL8-F1
#
_entry.id   AF-A0A2E6ZBL8-F1
#
_cell.length_a   1.000
_cell.length_b   1.000
_cell.length_c   1.000
_cell.angle_alpha   90.00
_cell.angle_beta   90.00
_cell.angle_gamma   90.00
#
_symmetry.space_group_name_H-M   'P 1'
#
loop_
_entity.id
_entity.type
_entity.pdbx_description
1 polymer ?
#
loop_
_entity_poly.entity_id
_entity_poly.type
_entity_poly.pdbx_seq_one_letter_code
_entity_poly.pdbx_strand_id
1 'polypeptide(L)'
;MKRNQAGFTLIELIIVIVILGILAVTAAPKFLDFGGDARKSVLQGVKGSLESAGSLVYGKAIIAGVQGTEDTTVESIPVTFGYPKATAVALNAAAELSDFTMGGAVAESIPGTPGQIRIGESTDAITDTGACYVLYTASSADGDKPAISLVSTGC
;
A
#
# COMPACT_ATOMS: atom_id res chain seq x y z
N MET A 1 16.59 -24.74 -57.43
CA MET A 1 16.80 -23.30 -57.13
C MET A 1 17.71 -23.17 -55.92
N LYS A 2 18.96 -22.69 -56.08
CA LYS A 2 19.88 -22.44 -54.97
C LYS A 2 19.43 -21.19 -54.23
N ARG A 3 19.05 -21.31 -52.96
CA ARG A 3 18.78 -20.16 -52.09
C ARG A 3 20.12 -19.49 -51.77
N ASN A 4 20.31 -18.26 -52.23
CA ASN A 4 21.43 -17.43 -51.79
C ASN A 4 21.23 -17.12 -50.31
N GLN A 5 22.01 -17.76 -49.45
CA GLN A 5 22.04 -17.45 -48.04
C GLN A 5 22.87 -16.17 -47.88
N ALA A 6 22.18 -15.03 -47.80
CA ALA A 6 22.81 -13.76 -47.46
C ALA A 6 23.35 -13.88 -46.03
N GLY A 7 24.68 -13.95 -45.88
CA GLY A 7 25.32 -13.88 -44.58
C GLY A 7 25.18 -12.47 -44.00
N PHE A 8 24.99 -12.37 -42.69
CA PHE A 8 25.07 -11.10 -41.97
C PHE A 8 26.48 -10.50 -42.12
N THR A 9 26.58 -9.21 -42.38
CA THR A 9 27.85 -8.50 -42.41
C THR A 9 28.37 -8.27 -40.98
N LEU A 10 29.69 -8.22 -40.79
CA LEU A 10 30.27 -7.92 -39.48
C LEU A 10 29.84 -6.54 -38.97
N ILE A 11 29.62 -5.58 -39.87
CA ILE A 11 29.18 -4.24 -39.52
C ILE A 11 27.74 -4.21 -39.01
N GLU A 12 26.83 -5.01 -39.59
CA GLU A 12 25.46 -5.14 -39.07
C GLU A 12 25.44 -5.66 -37.65
N LEU A 13 26.27 -6.66 -37.34
CA LEU A 13 26.37 -7.19 -35.97
C LEU A 13 26.90 -6.14 -34.99
N ILE A 14 27.91 -5.37 -35.39
CA ILE A 14 28.50 -4.29 -34.57
C ILE A 14 27.48 -3.19 -34.31
N ILE A 15 26.72 -2.76 -35.32
CA ILE A 15 25.71 -1.71 -35.17
C ILE A 15 24.63 -2.15 -34.18
N VAL A 16 24.20 -3.41 -34.23
CA VAL A 16 23.19 -3.94 -33.31
C VAL A 16 23.67 -3.89 -31.86
N ILE A 17 24.89 -4.35 -31.56
CA ILE A 17 25.42 -4.31 -30.18
C ILE A 17 25.63 -2.88 -29.68
N VAL A 18 26.00 -1.95 -30.56
CA VAL A 18 26.15 -0.52 -30.22
C VAL A 18 24.78 0.09 -29.88
N ILE A 19 23.75 -0.17 -30.69
CA ILE A 19 22.39 0.30 -30.42
C ILE A 19 21.86 -0.29 -29.10
N LEU A 20 22.03 -1.59 -28.89
CA LEU A 20 21.63 -2.24 -27.63
C LEU A 20 22.40 -1.69 -26.43
N GLY A 21 23.68 -1.35 -26.59
CA GLY A 21 24.48 -0.71 -25.54
C GLY A 21 23.94 0.68 -25.14
N ILE A 22 23.56 1.51 -26.11
CA ILE A 22 22.98 2.85 -25.86
C ILE A 22 21.62 2.73 -25.17
N LEU A 23 20.77 1.81 -25.64
CA LEU A 23 19.45 1.56 -25.02
C LEU A 23 19.59 1.02 -23.59
N ALA A 24 20.57 0.15 -23.33
CA ALA A 24 20.80 -0.41 -22.00
C ALA A 24 21.25 0.66 -20.99
N VAL A 25 22.19 1.52 -21.37
CA VAL A 25 22.71 2.58 -20.47
C VAL A 25 21.65 3.63 -20.16
N THR A 26 20.75 3.94 -21.10
CA THR A 26 19.68 4.93 -20.89
C THR A 26 18.46 4.35 -20.15
N ALA A 27 18.16 3.06 -20.31
CA ALA A 27 17.04 2.41 -19.63
C ALA A 27 17.38 1.94 -18.20
N ALA A 28 18.64 1.55 -17.92
CA ALA A 28 19.03 0.99 -16.63
C ALA A 28 18.72 1.91 -15.42
N PRO A 29 18.99 3.24 -15.44
CA PRO A 29 18.67 4.11 -14.30
C PRO A 29 17.17 4.15 -14.00
N LYS A 30 16.32 4.21 -15.04
CA LYS A 30 14.85 4.25 -14.89
C LYS A 30 14.27 2.92 -14.44
N PHE A 31 14.84 1.81 -14.90
CA PHE A 31 14.39 0.47 -14.50
C PHE A 31 14.60 0.20 -13.01
N LEU A 32 15.66 0.77 -12.42
CA LEU A 32 15.93 0.63 -10.98
C LEU A 32 14.93 1.40 -10.10
N ASP A 33 14.46 2.58 -10.53
CA ASP A 33 13.53 3.42 -9.76
C ASP A 33 12.06 2.93 -9.81
N PHE A 34 11.68 2.10 -10.78
CA PHE A 34 10.29 1.63 -10.91
C PHE A 34 9.79 0.77 -9.75
N GLY A 35 10.69 0.07 -9.05
CA GLY A 35 10.31 -0.72 -7.88
C GLY A 35 9.84 0.14 -6.71
N GLY A 36 10.52 1.25 -6.45
CA GLY A 36 10.15 2.19 -5.39
C GLY A 36 8.83 2.91 -5.67
N ASP A 37 8.70 3.44 -6.90
CA ASP A 37 7.50 4.16 -7.34
C ASP A 37 6.26 3.25 -7.39
N ALA A 38 6.42 1.99 -7.80
CA ALA A 38 5.33 1.01 -7.78
C ALA A 38 4.85 0.75 -6.34
N ARG A 39 5.76 0.47 -5.41
CA ARG A 39 5.42 0.25 -3.98
C ARG A 39 4.72 1.46 -3.39
N LYS A 40 5.23 2.66 -3.65
CA LYS A 40 4.62 3.91 -3.20
C LYS A 40 3.19 4.07 -3.75
N SER A 41 2.96 3.73 -5.00
CA SER A 41 1.63 3.81 -5.64
C SER A 41 0.64 2.81 -5.03
N VAL A 42 1.08 1.57 -4.75
CA VAL A 42 0.26 0.57 -4.06
C VAL A 42 -0.13 1.06 -2.68
N LEU A 43 0.83 1.57 -1.89
CA LEU A 43 0.56 2.07 -0.55
C LEU A 43 -0.31 3.34 -0.54
N GLN A 44 -0.22 4.19 -1.57
CA GLN A 44 -1.18 5.29 -1.76
C GLN A 44 -2.60 4.77 -2.00
N GLY A 45 -2.74 3.70 -2.79
CA GLY A 45 -4.01 3.00 -2.96
C GLY A 45 -4.56 2.45 -1.65
N VAL A 46 -3.71 1.77 -0.86
CA VAL A 46 -4.06 1.28 0.48
C VAL A 46 -4.51 2.43 1.38
N LYS A 47 -3.78 3.54 1.44
CA LYS A 47 -4.19 4.72 2.20
C LYS A 47 -5.60 5.19 1.81
N GLY A 48 -5.86 5.38 0.51
CA GLY A 48 -7.17 5.83 0.03
C GLY A 48 -8.29 4.84 0.37
N SER A 49 -8.00 3.54 0.29
CA SER A 49 -8.97 2.50 0.67
C SER A 49 -9.34 2.55 2.15
N LEU A 50 -8.37 2.81 3.04
CA LEU A 50 -8.61 2.91 4.48
C LEU A 50 -9.39 4.18 4.84
N GLU A 51 -9.14 5.30 4.14
CA GLU A 51 -9.94 6.52 4.29
C GLU A 51 -11.40 6.31 3.88
N SER A 52 -11.63 5.59 2.77
CA SER A 52 -12.96 5.23 2.30
C SER A 52 -13.66 4.25 3.24
N ALA A 53 -12.99 3.16 3.62
CA ALA A 53 -13.48 2.17 4.57
C ALA A 53 -13.83 2.79 5.93
N GLY A 54 -12.96 3.68 6.44
CA GLY A 54 -13.19 4.41 7.67
C GLY A 54 -14.46 5.27 7.61
N SER A 55 -14.71 5.93 6.47
CA SER A 55 -15.91 6.74 6.26
C SER A 55 -17.19 5.89 6.15
N LEU A 56 -17.11 4.71 5.54
CA LEU A 56 -18.22 3.75 5.47
C LEU A 56 -18.58 3.19 6.84
N VAL A 57 -17.57 2.78 7.62
CA VAL A 57 -17.76 2.28 8.99
C VAL A 57 -18.31 3.36 9.90
N TYR A 58 -17.81 4.60 9.77
CA TYR A 58 -18.34 5.74 10.50
C TYR A 58 -19.81 6.04 10.14
N GLY A 59 -20.17 5.95 8.85
CA GLY A 59 -21.57 6.04 8.43
C GLY A 59 -22.46 4.98 9.09
N LYS A 60 -21.99 3.73 9.18
CA LYS A 60 -22.68 2.66 9.91
C LYS A 60 -22.75 2.93 11.41
N ALA A 61 -21.70 3.48 12.01
CA ALA A 61 -21.67 3.85 13.42
C ALA A 61 -22.69 4.95 13.76
N ILE A 62 -22.87 5.94 12.88
CA ILE A 62 -23.92 6.96 13.03
C ILE A 62 -25.31 6.33 12.97
N ILE A 63 -25.55 5.43 12.00
CA ILE A 63 -26.85 4.74 11.87
C ILE A 63 -27.15 3.89 13.12
N ALA A 64 -26.12 3.25 13.68
CA ALA A 64 -26.21 2.50 14.93
C ALA A 64 -26.26 3.40 16.19
N GLY A 65 -26.02 4.71 16.07
CA GLY A 65 -26.03 5.66 17.18
C GLY A 65 -24.86 5.54 18.15
N VAL A 66 -23.72 5.01 17.69
CA VAL A 66 -22.55 4.70 18.52
C VAL A 66 -21.28 5.49 18.14
N GLN A 67 -21.42 6.52 17.32
CA GLN A 67 -20.30 7.33 16.80
C GLN A 67 -19.44 7.98 17.89
N GLY A 68 -20.02 8.33 19.04
CA GLY A 68 -19.28 8.92 20.18
C GLY A 68 -18.84 7.89 21.24
N THR A 69 -19.04 6.59 20.97
CA THR A 69 -18.65 5.54 21.93
C THR A 69 -17.16 5.22 21.78
N GLU A 70 -16.43 5.25 22.89
CA GLU A 70 -14.98 5.03 22.92
C GLU A 70 -14.58 3.68 22.35
N ASP A 71 -15.25 2.59 22.72
CA ASP A 71 -15.01 1.27 22.15
C ASP A 71 -16.34 0.51 22.01
N THR A 72 -16.65 0.06 20.80
CA THR A 72 -17.85 -0.75 20.51
C THR A 72 -17.65 -1.61 19.26
N THR A 73 -18.68 -2.33 18.85
CA THR A 73 -18.68 -3.14 17.63
C THR A 73 -19.87 -2.76 16.77
N VAL A 74 -19.63 -2.46 15.49
CA VAL A 74 -20.64 -2.18 14.48
C VAL A 74 -20.57 -3.27 13.43
N GLU A 75 -21.61 -4.10 13.32
CA GLU A 75 -21.68 -5.20 12.35
C GLU A 75 -20.43 -6.13 12.36
N SER A 76 -19.96 -6.52 13.56
CA SER A 76 -18.75 -7.33 13.76
C SER A 76 -17.42 -6.62 13.49
N ILE A 77 -17.43 -5.32 13.22
CA ILE A 77 -16.23 -4.49 13.09
C ILE A 77 -15.97 -3.79 14.42
N PRO A 78 -14.83 -4.03 15.09
CA PRO A 78 -14.44 -3.27 16.27
C PRO A 78 -14.18 -1.82 15.88
N VAL A 79 -14.90 -0.88 16.51
CA VAL A 79 -14.77 0.55 16.25
C VAL A 79 -14.46 1.32 17.53
N THR A 80 -13.70 2.39 17.37
CA THR A 80 -13.34 3.36 18.40
C THR A 80 -13.78 4.74 17.90
N PHE A 81 -14.69 5.40 18.61
CA PHE A 81 -15.34 6.65 18.18
C PHE A 81 -15.93 6.57 16.76
N GLY A 82 -16.59 5.45 16.47
CA GLY A 82 -17.24 5.19 15.18
C GLY A 82 -16.30 4.86 14.02
N TYR A 83 -14.98 4.97 14.19
CA TYR A 83 -13.99 4.57 13.19
C TYR A 83 -13.39 3.19 13.49
N PRO A 84 -12.87 2.45 12.49
CA PRO A 84 -12.22 1.16 12.73
C PRO A 84 -11.10 1.26 13.77
N LYS A 85 -11.03 0.30 14.69
CA LYS A 85 -9.93 0.22 15.65
C LYS A 85 -8.61 -0.05 14.93
N ALA A 86 -7.48 0.42 15.48
CA ALA A 86 -6.14 0.14 14.95
C ALA A 86 -5.71 -1.32 15.23
N THR A 87 -6.44 -2.28 14.66
CA THR A 87 -6.18 -3.72 14.74
C THR A 87 -6.32 -4.34 13.36
N ALA A 88 -5.55 -5.40 13.08
CA ALA A 88 -5.62 -6.09 11.78
C ALA A 88 -7.04 -6.60 11.48
N VAL A 89 -7.74 -7.10 12.50
CA VAL A 89 -9.12 -7.60 12.37
C VAL A 89 -10.08 -6.49 11.94
N ALA A 90 -10.06 -5.34 12.64
CA ALA A 90 -10.96 -4.24 12.33
C ALA A 90 -10.67 -3.60 10.97
N LEU A 91 -9.40 -3.44 10.60
CA LEU A 91 -9.03 -2.86 9.30
C LEU A 91 -9.34 -3.80 8.14
N ASN A 92 -9.13 -5.11 8.28
CA ASN A 92 -9.49 -6.07 7.25
C ASN A 92 -11.02 -6.12 7.07
N ALA A 93 -11.78 -6.19 8.15
CA ALA A 93 -13.23 -6.19 8.08
C ALA A 93 -13.79 -4.86 7.51
N ALA A 94 -13.14 -3.72 7.80
CA ALA A 94 -13.50 -2.45 7.20
C ALA A 94 -13.15 -2.38 5.70
N ALA A 95 -12.01 -2.94 5.28
CA ALA A 95 -11.59 -2.98 3.88
C ALA A 95 -12.49 -3.90 3.02
N GLU A 96 -13.02 -4.98 3.61
CA GLU A 96 -14.03 -5.82 2.94
C GLU A 96 -15.31 -5.04 2.59
N LEU A 97 -15.68 -4.02 3.37
CA LEU A 97 -16.84 -3.17 3.06
C LEU A 97 -16.62 -2.26 1.85
N SER A 98 -15.38 -1.90 1.54
CA SER A 98 -15.04 -1.05 0.39
C SER A 98 -14.70 -1.86 -0.88
N ASP A 99 -14.94 -3.18 -0.87
CA ASP A 99 -14.56 -4.12 -1.94
C ASP A 99 -13.06 -4.02 -2.30
N PHE A 100 -12.24 -3.61 -1.33
CA PHE A 100 -10.81 -3.43 -1.50
C PHE A 100 -10.07 -4.58 -0.82
N THR A 101 -9.42 -5.42 -1.63
CA THR A 101 -8.44 -6.37 -1.13
C THR A 101 -7.12 -5.63 -0.90
N MET A 102 -6.52 -5.70 0.28
CA MET A 102 -5.24 -5.05 0.59
C MET A 102 -4.02 -5.62 -0.18
N GLY A 103 -4.18 -6.25 -1.35
CA GLY A 103 -3.09 -6.52 -2.28
C GLY A 103 -1.86 -7.24 -1.72
N GLY A 104 -2.04 -8.14 -0.73
CA GLY A 104 -0.92 -8.82 -0.05
C GLY A 104 -0.22 -7.97 1.03
N ALA A 105 -0.69 -6.75 1.30
CA ALA A 105 -0.26 -5.95 2.43
C ALA A 105 -0.78 -6.55 3.74
N VAL A 106 0.06 -6.52 4.77
CA VAL A 106 -0.25 -7.00 6.11
C VAL A 106 -0.36 -5.83 7.07
N ALA A 107 -1.27 -5.94 8.04
CA ALA A 107 -1.45 -4.95 9.09
C ALA A 107 -0.79 -5.45 10.38
N GLU A 108 0.26 -4.76 10.86
CA GLU A 108 1.07 -5.17 12.00
C GLU A 108 1.04 -4.11 13.11
N SER A 109 0.67 -4.53 14.33
CA SER A 109 0.61 -3.64 15.49
C SER A 109 2.01 -3.19 15.89
N ILE A 110 2.16 -1.91 16.25
CA ILE A 110 3.45 -1.38 16.70
C ILE A 110 3.62 -1.67 18.20
N PRO A 111 4.72 -2.34 18.61
CA PRO A 111 5.01 -2.54 20.02
C PRO A 111 5.17 -1.20 20.76
N GLY A 112 4.43 -1.00 21.84
CA GLY A 112 4.57 0.17 22.71
C GLY A 112 3.77 1.41 22.29
N THR A 113 3.07 1.39 21.16
CA THR A 113 2.14 2.48 20.76
C THR A 113 0.72 1.95 20.52
N PRO A 114 -0.11 1.87 21.59
CA PRO A 114 -1.53 1.55 21.47
C PRO A 114 -2.22 2.53 20.52
N GLY A 115 -3.15 2.02 19.70
CA GLY A 115 -3.90 2.85 18.75
C GLY A 115 -3.17 3.12 17.43
N GLN A 116 -2.01 2.52 17.19
CA GLN A 116 -1.29 2.62 15.91
C GLN A 116 -1.03 1.26 15.28
N ILE A 117 -1.16 1.18 13.96
CA ILE A 117 -0.89 -0.03 13.18
C ILE A 117 -0.22 0.35 11.85
N ARG A 118 0.75 -0.46 11.43
CA ARG A 118 1.46 -0.30 10.16
C ARG A 118 0.84 -1.21 9.13
N ILE A 119 0.67 -0.71 7.91
CA ILE A 119 0.18 -1.48 6.76
C ILE A 119 1.23 -1.37 5.66
N GLY A 120 1.83 -2.49 5.27
CA GLY A 120 2.89 -2.53 4.27
C GLY A 120 2.90 -3.85 3.54
N GLU A 121 3.58 -3.91 2.40
CA GLU A 121 3.88 -5.19 1.75
C GLU A 121 4.83 -5.98 2.63
N SER A 122 4.55 -7.26 2.90
CA SER A 122 5.50 -8.06 3.66
C SER A 122 5.34 -9.58 3.51
N THR A 123 6.50 -10.24 3.42
CA THR A 123 6.77 -11.57 3.98
C THR A 123 7.53 -11.49 5.32
N ASP A 124 7.96 -10.29 5.76
CA ASP A 124 8.80 -10.02 6.96
C ASP A 124 8.27 -8.83 7.80
N ALA A 125 8.68 -8.69 9.06
CA ALA A 125 8.18 -7.64 9.96
C ALA A 125 8.38 -6.21 9.42
N ILE A 126 7.35 -5.36 9.53
CA ILE A 126 7.38 -3.96 9.07
C ILE A 126 8.15 -3.11 10.10
N THR A 127 9.43 -2.87 9.82
CA THR A 127 10.32 -2.08 10.68
C THR A 127 10.53 -0.65 10.15
N ASP A 128 10.93 0.28 11.03
CA ASP A 128 11.25 1.67 10.66
C ASP A 128 12.51 1.78 9.78
N THR A 129 13.34 0.75 9.76
CA THR A 129 14.62 0.74 9.03
C THR A 129 14.36 0.36 7.57
N GLY A 130 14.10 1.35 6.71
CA GLY A 130 13.68 1.17 5.31
C GLY A 130 12.19 1.42 5.06
N ALA A 131 11.54 2.22 5.91
CA ALA A 131 10.11 2.40 5.99
C ALA A 131 9.42 2.79 4.67
N CYS A 132 8.72 1.81 4.09
CA CYS A 132 7.74 1.96 3.02
C CYS A 132 6.43 1.33 3.50
N TYR A 133 5.61 2.09 4.23
CA TYR A 133 4.34 1.60 4.80
C TYR A 133 3.34 2.74 5.04
N VAL A 134 2.08 2.39 5.23
CA VAL A 134 1.01 3.27 5.69
C VAL A 134 0.87 3.14 7.20
N LEU A 135 0.97 4.25 7.93
CA LEU A 135 0.68 4.32 9.35
C LEU A 135 -0.78 4.74 9.55
N TYR A 136 -1.56 3.86 10.17
CA TYR A 136 -2.90 4.17 10.65
C TYR A 136 -2.85 4.46 12.15
N THR A 137 -3.35 5.62 12.54
CA THR A 137 -3.56 5.98 13.95
C THR A 137 -5.06 6.12 14.20
N ALA A 138 -5.59 5.33 15.13
CA ALA A 138 -7.00 5.34 15.49
C ALA A 138 -7.46 6.72 15.99
N SER A 139 -8.76 6.96 15.92
CA SER A 139 -9.38 8.12 16.53
C SER A 139 -9.12 8.15 18.04
N SER A 140 -8.84 9.34 18.57
CA SER A 140 -8.58 9.57 19.99
C SER A 140 -9.72 10.29 20.72
N ALA A 141 -10.76 10.74 20.00
CA ALA A 141 -11.91 11.44 20.56
C ALA A 141 -13.13 11.39 19.62
N ASP A 142 -14.32 11.68 20.16
CA ASP A 142 -15.55 11.80 19.36
C ASP A 142 -15.40 12.91 18.30
N GLY A 143 -15.74 12.58 17.05
CA GLY A 143 -15.61 13.47 15.90
C GLY A 143 -14.18 13.62 15.35
N ASP A 144 -13.15 13.08 16.01
CA ASP A 144 -11.79 13.06 15.45
C ASP A 144 -11.65 11.90 14.45
N LYS A 145 -11.24 12.24 13.23
CA LYS A 145 -10.95 11.22 12.22
C LYS A 145 -9.60 10.54 12.49
N PRO A 146 -9.45 9.24 12.17
CA PRO A 146 -8.16 8.57 12.24
C PRO A 146 -7.16 9.24 11.29
N ALA A 147 -5.91 9.37 11.72
CA ALA A 147 -4.84 9.89 10.88
C ALA A 147 -4.20 8.73 10.09
N ILE A 148 -4.17 8.87 8.77
CA ILE A 148 -3.61 7.88 7.84
C ILE A 148 -2.49 8.54 7.07
N SER A 149 -1.26 8.15 7.35
CA SER A 149 -0.05 8.75 6.76
C SER A 149 0.77 7.71 6.01
N LEU A 150 1.36 8.12 4.89
CA LEU A 150 2.27 7.27 4.11
C LEU A 150 3.71 7.61 4.52
N VAL A 151 4.44 6.62 5.00
CA VAL A 151 5.88 6.70 5.25
C VAL A 151 6.58 6.07 4.06
N SER A 152 7.26 6.87 3.25
CA SER A 152 7.90 6.44 2.00
C SER A 152 9.40 6.72 1.97
N THR A 153 10.07 6.68 3.13
CA THR A 153 11.50 7.02 3.24
C THR A 153 12.41 5.89 2.75
N GLY A 154 11.91 4.66 2.62
CA GLY A 154 12.60 3.50 2.04
C GLY A 154 11.89 2.85 0.85
N CYS A 155 10.91 3.56 0.26
CA CYS A 155 10.43 3.25 -1.08
C CYS A 155 11.47 3.77 -2.08
#